data_AF-A0A9D3LN27-F1
#
_entry.id   AF-A0A9D3LN27-F1
#
_cell.length_a   1.000
_cell.length_b   1.000
_cell.length_c   1.000
_cell.angle_alpha   90.00
_cell.angle_beta   90.00
_cell.angle_gamma   90.00
#
_symmetry.space_group_name_H-M   'P 1'
#
loop_
_entity.id
_entity.type
_entity.pdbx_description
1 polymer ?
#
loop_
_entity_poly.entity_id
_entity_poly.type
_entity_poly.pdbx_seq_one_letter_code
_entity_poly.pdbx_strand_id
1 'polypeptide(L)'
;MKKDEAEVLGFVPQKDIVYNKLLPYADKLDEESNDILGQIKGNLGRAVQLRELWPGVLFWTRKLSTYMRLYGRKFSKEDHVLFIKLLYELVTIPKLEISMMQGFARLLINLLKKKELLSREDLELPWRPLYELQERILYSKTEHLGLNWFPNSLRACHSPKHLMIKTLRRCSVENVLKTLVKSCRPYFPESCTQEMLDEWRPLLCPFDVTMQRAISYFELFLPTTLPPELHHKGFKLWFTELIELWASVQNLPGWEVNLVNLFARLANDNIGYIDWDPYIPKIFTRMLRSLNLPVGTSQMLVPRYLTNTYDIGHMVIWVSSMLGGPSKQTQKQLTGLFNSIASFFHPSNHGRWLMKLMKLLQRLPAAVVRRLHRERYRKPTWFTPVPESHKLTEQDITDFVEGIKQPVLLAMFSKTGSLDAAQALQNLALMRPELVIPPVLEKTYPAMETLTEPHQLTATLSCMIGVARSLVTGGAASPRAPRTCCPSS
;
A
#
# COMPACT_ATOMS: atom_id res chain seq x y z
N MET A 1 -4.22 -31.13 -15.89
CA MET A 1 -4.49 -30.45 -14.59
C MET A 1 -5.65 -29.47 -14.63
N LYS A 2 -5.59 -28.30 -15.28
CA LYS A 2 -6.75 -27.35 -15.22
C LYS A 2 -8.01 -27.82 -15.95
N LYS A 3 -7.89 -28.64 -17.00
CA LYS A 3 -9.05 -29.21 -17.71
C LYS A 3 -9.70 -30.33 -16.87
N ASP A 4 -8.89 -31.24 -16.35
CA ASP A 4 -9.34 -32.34 -15.49
C ASP A 4 -10.00 -31.84 -14.19
N GLU A 5 -9.48 -30.78 -13.55
CA GLU A 5 -10.10 -30.16 -12.36
C GLU A 5 -11.42 -29.45 -12.69
N ALA A 6 -11.56 -28.89 -13.90
CA ALA A 6 -12.79 -28.21 -14.33
C ALA A 6 -13.91 -29.19 -14.66
N GLU A 7 -13.58 -30.38 -15.17
CA GLU A 7 -14.54 -31.46 -15.42
C GLU A 7 -15.09 -32.05 -14.11
N VAL A 8 -14.24 -32.21 -13.09
CA VAL A 8 -14.66 -32.71 -11.77
C VAL A 8 -15.51 -31.69 -11.01
N LEU A 9 -15.18 -30.39 -11.07
CA LEU A 9 -15.88 -29.35 -10.32
C LEU A 9 -17.11 -28.78 -11.05
N GLY A 10 -17.21 -28.96 -12.38
CA GLY A 10 -18.25 -28.34 -13.20
C GLY A 10 -18.06 -26.82 -13.42
N PHE A 11 -16.97 -26.24 -12.94
CA PHE A 11 -16.58 -24.84 -13.17
C PHE A 11 -15.07 -24.66 -13.02
N VAL A 12 -14.54 -23.54 -13.54
CA VAL A 12 -13.12 -23.19 -13.40
C VAL A 12 -12.89 -22.34 -12.14
N PRO A 13 -12.14 -22.81 -11.14
CA PRO A 13 -11.78 -22.01 -9.97
C PRO A 13 -10.78 -20.90 -10.35
N GLN A 14 -10.89 -19.72 -9.73
CA GLN A 14 -10.04 -18.57 -10.06
C GLN A 14 -8.71 -18.56 -9.31
N LYS A 15 -8.75 -18.79 -7.99
CA LYS A 15 -7.56 -18.75 -7.10
C LYS A 15 -7.83 -19.45 -5.78
N ASP A 16 -7.75 -20.77 -5.83
CA ASP A 16 -7.80 -21.68 -4.69
C ASP A 16 -6.57 -21.51 -3.76
N ILE A 17 -6.68 -22.05 -2.55
CA ILE A 17 -5.56 -22.09 -1.60
C ILE A 17 -4.71 -23.32 -1.93
N VAL A 18 -3.47 -23.08 -2.38
CA VAL A 18 -2.52 -24.13 -2.79
C VAL A 18 -2.31 -25.19 -1.70
N TYR A 19 -2.32 -24.77 -0.43
CA TYR A 19 -2.08 -25.66 0.71
C TYR A 19 -3.17 -26.71 0.94
N ASN A 20 -4.38 -26.50 0.43
CA ASN A 20 -5.47 -27.48 0.58
C ASN A 20 -5.17 -28.78 -0.18
N LYS A 21 -4.41 -28.69 -1.28
CA LYS A 21 -3.97 -29.85 -2.07
C LYS A 21 -2.89 -30.68 -1.35
N LEU A 22 -2.30 -30.16 -0.26
CA LEU A 22 -1.27 -30.85 0.52
C LEU A 22 -1.85 -31.58 1.74
N LEU A 23 -3.17 -31.53 1.95
CA LEU A 23 -3.82 -32.18 3.09
C LEU A 23 -4.01 -33.68 2.81
N PRO A 24 -3.93 -34.55 3.85
CA PRO A 24 -4.14 -36.00 3.69
C PRO A 24 -5.52 -36.41 3.16
N TYR A 25 -6.49 -35.49 3.20
CA TYR A 25 -7.87 -35.67 2.78
C TYR A 25 -8.26 -34.70 1.65
N ALA A 26 -7.29 -34.24 0.85
CA ALA A 26 -7.51 -33.31 -0.25
C ALA A 26 -8.62 -33.76 -1.20
N ASP A 27 -8.72 -35.07 -1.45
CA ASP A 27 -9.70 -35.69 -2.35
C ASP A 27 -11.16 -35.44 -1.92
N LYS A 28 -11.41 -35.23 -0.61
CA LYS A 28 -12.75 -34.96 -0.07
C LYS A 28 -13.14 -33.48 -0.12
N LEU A 29 -12.18 -32.59 -0.33
CA LEU A 29 -12.40 -31.14 -0.24
C LEU A 29 -13.15 -30.59 -1.46
N ASP A 30 -13.10 -31.30 -2.60
CA ASP A 30 -13.79 -30.88 -3.81
C ASP A 30 -15.30 -30.94 -3.65
N GLU A 31 -15.82 -32.10 -3.25
CA GLU A 31 -17.24 -32.33 -2.94
C GLU A 31 -17.73 -31.41 -1.82
N GLU A 32 -17.03 -31.39 -0.68
CA GLU A 32 -17.40 -30.55 0.47
C GLU A 32 -17.51 -29.05 0.08
N SER A 33 -16.54 -28.56 -0.69
CA SER A 33 -16.52 -27.15 -1.08
C SER A 33 -17.63 -26.80 -2.08
N ASN A 34 -18.04 -27.74 -2.93
CA ASN A 34 -19.13 -27.53 -3.89
C ASN A 34 -20.49 -27.51 -3.19
N ASP A 35 -20.71 -28.40 -2.23
CA ASP A 35 -21.93 -28.44 -1.41
C ASP A 35 -22.11 -27.16 -0.60
N ILE A 36 -21.04 -26.73 0.08
CA ILE A 36 -21.07 -25.48 0.87
C ILE A 36 -21.33 -24.28 -0.05
N LEU A 37 -20.71 -24.22 -1.23
CA LEU A 37 -20.94 -23.15 -2.19
C LEU A 37 -22.38 -23.13 -2.70
N GLY A 38 -22.95 -24.30 -3.02
CA GLY A 38 -24.34 -24.45 -3.43
C GLY A 38 -25.32 -23.94 -2.36
N GLN A 39 -25.09 -24.31 -1.10
CA GLN A 39 -25.88 -23.80 0.04
C GLN A 39 -25.75 -22.29 0.20
N ILE A 40 -24.54 -21.73 0.07
CA ILE A 40 -24.33 -20.28 0.15
C ILE A 40 -25.09 -19.56 -0.96
N LYS A 41 -24.96 -20.01 -2.21
CA LYS A 41 -25.66 -19.39 -3.35
C LYS A 41 -27.17 -19.43 -3.17
N GLY A 42 -27.72 -20.62 -2.89
CA GLY A 42 -29.15 -20.84 -2.77
C GLY A 42 -29.76 -20.02 -1.62
N ASN A 43 -29.15 -20.06 -0.44
CA ASN A 43 -29.73 -19.41 0.74
C ASN A 43 -29.41 -17.92 0.84
N LEU A 44 -28.26 -17.45 0.34
CA LEU A 44 -27.99 -16.01 0.25
C LEU A 44 -28.96 -15.34 -0.71
N GLY A 45 -29.20 -15.94 -1.89
CA GLY A 45 -30.18 -15.45 -2.85
C GLY A 45 -31.60 -15.40 -2.27
N ARG A 46 -32.03 -16.49 -1.62
CA ARG A 46 -33.34 -16.55 -0.92
C ARG A 46 -33.47 -15.49 0.18
N ALA A 47 -32.45 -15.33 1.03
CA ALA A 47 -32.49 -14.36 2.12
C ALA A 47 -32.61 -12.91 1.61
N VAL A 48 -31.91 -12.58 0.52
CA VAL A 48 -32.04 -11.26 -0.13
C VAL A 48 -33.43 -11.09 -0.75
N GLN A 49 -33.94 -12.11 -1.45
CA GLN A 49 -35.27 -12.08 -2.07
C GLN A 49 -36.38 -11.88 -1.03
N LEU A 50 -36.27 -12.54 0.12
CA LEU A 50 -37.19 -12.41 1.26
C LEU A 50 -36.97 -11.13 2.08
N ARG A 51 -35.97 -10.31 1.73
CA ARG A 51 -35.55 -9.10 2.46
C ARG A 51 -35.18 -9.37 3.92
N GLU A 52 -34.75 -10.59 4.21
CA GLU A 52 -34.36 -11.03 5.55
C GLU A 52 -32.88 -10.67 5.82
N LEU A 53 -32.62 -9.38 6.05
CA LEU A 53 -31.27 -8.89 6.33
C LEU A 53 -30.65 -9.53 7.59
N TRP A 54 -31.48 -9.73 8.62
CA TRP A 54 -31.15 -10.43 9.85
C TRP A 54 -32.23 -11.46 10.20
N PRO A 55 -31.87 -12.71 10.55
CA PRO A 55 -30.52 -13.28 10.56
C PRO A 55 -29.99 -13.71 9.18
N GLY A 56 -30.85 -13.92 8.18
CA GLY A 56 -30.54 -14.55 6.89
C GLY A 56 -29.29 -14.04 6.17
N VAL A 57 -29.34 -12.83 5.60
CA VAL A 57 -28.22 -12.29 4.79
C VAL A 57 -26.92 -12.21 5.60
N LEU A 58 -27.00 -11.76 6.85
CA LEU A 58 -25.80 -11.64 7.70
C LEU A 58 -25.17 -13.00 8.02
N PHE A 59 -25.97 -14.06 8.17
CA PHE A 59 -25.48 -15.42 8.38
C PHE A 59 -24.73 -15.95 7.14
N TRP A 60 -25.36 -15.86 5.96
CA TRP A 60 -24.78 -16.41 4.73
C TRP A 60 -23.58 -15.62 4.21
N THR A 61 -23.54 -14.31 4.46
CA THR A 61 -22.34 -13.49 4.19
C THR A 61 -21.16 -13.88 5.10
N ARG A 62 -21.40 -14.18 6.39
CA ARG A 62 -20.35 -14.72 7.28
C ARG A 62 -19.88 -16.11 6.86
N LYS A 63 -20.80 -16.97 6.39
CA LYS A 63 -20.46 -18.28 5.81
C LYS A 63 -19.61 -18.13 4.54
N LEU A 64 -19.96 -17.23 3.63
CA LEU A 64 -19.14 -16.91 2.45
C LEU A 64 -17.75 -16.38 2.83
N SER A 65 -17.65 -15.50 3.83
CA SER A 65 -16.35 -15.05 4.33
C SER A 65 -15.50 -16.21 4.88
N THR A 66 -16.14 -17.21 5.50
CA THR A 66 -15.45 -18.38 6.05
C THR A 66 -15.05 -19.35 4.94
N TYR A 67 -15.93 -19.57 3.96
CA TYR A 67 -15.64 -20.32 2.74
C TYR A 67 -14.39 -19.78 2.04
N MET A 68 -14.32 -18.46 1.83
CA MET A 68 -13.17 -17.83 1.19
C MET A 68 -11.88 -17.94 1.99
N ARG A 69 -11.97 -18.02 3.32
CA ARG A 69 -10.82 -18.19 4.20
C ARG A 69 -10.29 -19.63 4.18
N LEU A 70 -11.17 -20.62 4.01
CA LEU A 70 -10.81 -22.04 3.98
C LEU A 70 -10.42 -22.53 2.58
N TYR A 71 -11.16 -22.14 1.55
CA TYR A 71 -11.01 -22.68 0.19
C TYR A 71 -10.47 -21.65 -0.83
N GLY A 72 -10.35 -20.38 -0.44
CA GLY A 72 -9.94 -19.32 -1.36
C GLY A 72 -11.08 -18.88 -2.30
N ARG A 73 -10.79 -18.71 -3.58
CA ARG A 73 -11.79 -18.37 -4.61
C ARG A 73 -12.11 -19.55 -5.49
N LYS A 74 -12.68 -20.57 -4.86
CA LYS A 74 -13.14 -21.79 -5.54
C LYS A 74 -14.58 -21.61 -6.02
N PHE A 75 -14.79 -20.63 -6.88
CA PHE A 75 -16.05 -20.36 -7.58
C PHE A 75 -15.76 -19.76 -8.95
N SER A 76 -16.72 -19.84 -9.86
CA SER A 76 -16.59 -19.37 -11.24
C SER A 76 -16.39 -17.84 -11.31
N LYS A 77 -15.92 -17.35 -12.46
CA LYS A 77 -15.79 -15.90 -12.72
C LYS A 77 -17.14 -15.20 -12.67
N GLU A 78 -18.17 -15.84 -13.22
CA GLU A 78 -19.55 -15.35 -13.22
C GLU A 78 -20.09 -15.23 -11.79
N ASP A 79 -19.93 -16.28 -10.98
CA ASP A 79 -20.36 -16.26 -9.57
C ASP A 79 -19.64 -15.17 -8.78
N HIS A 80 -18.36 -14.94 -9.06
CA HIS A 80 -17.60 -13.88 -8.42
C HIS A 80 -18.19 -12.49 -8.71
N VAL A 81 -18.53 -12.22 -9.97
CA VAL A 81 -19.17 -10.96 -10.38
C VAL A 81 -20.54 -10.83 -9.73
N LEU A 82 -21.34 -11.91 -9.68
CA LEU A 82 -22.66 -11.91 -9.02
C LEU A 82 -22.55 -11.62 -7.52
N PHE A 83 -21.61 -12.24 -6.80
CA PHE A 83 -21.38 -11.95 -5.38
C PHE A 83 -20.98 -10.50 -5.16
N ILE A 84 -20.12 -9.94 -6.02
CA ILE A 84 -19.70 -8.55 -5.94
C ILE A 84 -20.89 -7.61 -6.16
N LYS A 85 -21.66 -7.80 -7.24
CA LYS A 85 -22.82 -6.95 -7.56
C LYS A 85 -23.86 -7.01 -6.45
N LEU A 86 -24.20 -8.21 -5.98
CA LEU A 86 -25.15 -8.40 -4.87
C LEU A 86 -24.69 -7.67 -3.60
N LEU A 87 -23.44 -7.86 -3.18
CA LEU A 87 -22.91 -7.21 -1.98
C LEU A 87 -22.74 -5.70 -2.15
N TYR A 88 -22.45 -5.23 -3.36
CA TYR A 88 -22.37 -3.81 -3.67
C TYR A 88 -23.72 -3.11 -3.48
N GLU A 89 -24.78 -3.69 -4.03
CA GLU A 89 -26.15 -3.20 -3.83
C GLU A 89 -26.55 -3.27 -2.35
N LEU A 90 -26.24 -4.37 -1.65
CA LEU A 90 -26.52 -4.50 -0.22
C LEU A 90 -25.79 -3.44 0.64
N VAL A 91 -24.52 -3.13 0.34
CA VAL A 91 -23.74 -2.13 1.09
C VAL A 91 -24.27 -0.71 0.89
N THR A 92 -24.82 -0.44 -0.29
CA THR A 92 -25.26 0.90 -0.72
C THR A 92 -26.73 1.19 -0.40
N ILE A 93 -27.44 0.26 0.25
CA ILE A 93 -28.81 0.47 0.74
C ILE A 93 -28.89 1.76 1.58
N PRO A 94 -29.76 2.72 1.21
CA PRO A 94 -29.97 3.92 1.98
C PRO A 94 -30.41 3.61 3.41
N LYS A 95 -29.83 4.31 4.40
CA LYS A 95 -30.14 4.15 5.83
C LYS A 95 -29.90 2.74 6.40
N LEU A 96 -29.07 1.91 5.73
CA LEU A 96 -28.64 0.63 6.30
C LEU A 96 -27.90 0.84 7.64
N GLU A 97 -28.15 -0.06 8.58
CA GLU A 97 -27.45 -0.11 9.87
C GLU A 97 -25.93 -0.23 9.67
N ILE A 98 -25.16 0.61 10.36
CA ILE A 98 -23.70 0.71 10.15
C ILE A 98 -22.99 -0.62 10.47
N SER A 99 -23.45 -1.37 11.46
CA SER A 99 -22.87 -2.67 11.82
C SER A 99 -22.97 -3.69 10.68
N MET A 100 -24.17 -3.80 10.07
CA MET A 100 -24.40 -4.66 8.91
C MET A 100 -23.60 -4.18 7.69
N MET A 101 -23.62 -2.87 7.43
CA MET A 101 -22.83 -2.25 6.36
C MET A 101 -21.35 -2.60 6.48
N GLN A 102 -20.75 -2.51 7.68
CA GLN A 102 -19.35 -2.90 7.87
C GLN A 102 -19.10 -4.38 7.56
N GLY A 103 -20.03 -5.26 7.92
CA GLY A 103 -19.96 -6.69 7.62
C GLY A 103 -19.91 -6.95 6.11
N PHE A 104 -20.85 -6.36 5.38
CA PHE A 104 -20.93 -6.48 3.92
C PHE A 104 -19.73 -5.80 3.24
N ALA A 105 -19.32 -4.61 3.69
CA ALA A 105 -18.17 -3.90 3.15
C ALA A 105 -16.87 -4.69 3.32
N ARG A 106 -16.63 -5.32 4.48
CA ARG A 106 -15.45 -6.17 4.69
C ARG A 106 -15.43 -7.38 3.75
N LEU A 107 -16.58 -8.01 3.52
CA LEU A 107 -16.68 -9.12 2.57
C LEU A 107 -16.43 -8.65 1.13
N LEU A 108 -17.01 -7.51 0.74
CA LEU A 108 -16.83 -6.92 -0.58
C LEU A 108 -15.37 -6.51 -0.84
N ILE A 109 -14.72 -5.89 0.14
CA ILE A 109 -13.26 -5.63 0.12
C ILE A 109 -12.51 -6.93 -0.09
N ASN A 110 -12.89 -8.00 0.64
CA ASN A 110 -12.21 -9.27 0.52
C ASN A 110 -12.42 -9.91 -0.85
N LEU A 111 -13.57 -9.76 -1.50
CA LEU A 111 -13.82 -10.21 -2.89
C LEU A 111 -12.96 -9.42 -3.90
N LEU A 112 -12.93 -8.09 -3.76
CA LEU A 112 -12.19 -7.20 -4.68
C LEU A 112 -10.68 -7.13 -4.40
N LYS A 113 -10.19 -7.71 -3.30
CA LYS A 113 -8.78 -7.65 -2.86
C LYS A 113 -7.79 -8.12 -3.94
N LYS A 114 -8.12 -9.21 -4.65
CA LYS A 114 -7.27 -9.78 -5.70
C LYS A 114 -7.67 -9.23 -7.06
N LYS A 115 -7.30 -7.98 -7.32
CA LYS A 115 -7.68 -7.21 -8.51
C LYS A 115 -7.31 -7.89 -9.83
N GLU A 116 -6.29 -8.74 -9.83
CA GLU A 116 -5.81 -9.49 -11.00
C GLU A 116 -6.85 -10.44 -11.62
N LEU A 117 -7.89 -10.80 -10.87
CA LEU A 117 -8.85 -11.83 -11.25
C LEU A 117 -10.02 -11.31 -12.09
N LEU A 118 -10.36 -10.03 -11.96
CA LEU A 118 -11.45 -9.39 -12.68
C LEU A 118 -10.92 -8.16 -13.40
N SER A 119 -11.20 -8.08 -14.70
CA SER A 119 -10.92 -6.91 -15.50
C SER A 119 -12.07 -5.91 -15.41
N ARG A 120 -11.92 -4.76 -16.06
CA ARG A 120 -12.97 -3.73 -16.15
C ARG A 120 -14.13 -4.15 -17.06
N GLU A 121 -13.86 -4.98 -18.06
CA GLU A 121 -14.88 -5.52 -18.96
C GLU A 121 -15.82 -6.49 -18.21
N ASP A 122 -15.31 -7.13 -17.17
CA ASP A 122 -16.08 -8.09 -16.36
C ASP A 122 -16.96 -7.42 -15.31
N LEU A 123 -16.57 -6.22 -14.86
CA LEU A 123 -17.17 -5.57 -13.71
C LEU A 123 -17.10 -4.05 -13.84
N GLU A 124 -18.29 -3.45 -13.80
CA GLU A 124 -18.49 -2.02 -13.68
C GLU A 124 -19.31 -1.73 -12.42
N LEU A 125 -18.87 -0.77 -11.60
CA LEU A 125 -19.50 -0.36 -10.35
C LEU A 125 -19.73 1.16 -10.35
N PRO A 126 -20.96 1.67 -10.15
CA PRO A 126 -21.23 3.10 -10.17
C PRO A 126 -20.60 3.79 -8.96
N TRP A 127 -19.97 4.95 -9.12
CA TRP A 127 -19.26 5.60 -8.01
C TRP A 127 -20.17 6.38 -7.05
N ARG A 128 -21.31 6.89 -7.54
CA ARG A 128 -22.22 7.80 -6.79
C ARG A 128 -22.78 7.21 -5.51
N PRO A 129 -23.28 5.95 -5.47
CA PRO A 129 -23.79 5.38 -4.22
C PRO A 129 -22.73 5.28 -3.12
N LEU A 130 -21.47 5.03 -3.48
CA LEU A 130 -20.36 5.05 -2.52
C LEU A 130 -20.05 6.47 -2.04
N TYR A 131 -20.14 7.47 -2.91
CA TYR A 131 -19.95 8.88 -2.55
C TYR A 131 -21.02 9.34 -1.56
N GLU A 132 -22.30 9.07 -1.84
CA GLU A 132 -23.41 9.39 -0.94
C GLU A 132 -23.29 8.67 0.41
N LEU A 133 -22.90 7.38 0.38
CA LEU A 133 -22.64 6.62 1.60
C LEU A 133 -21.50 7.25 2.43
N GLN A 134 -20.43 7.67 1.77
CA GLN A 134 -19.28 8.30 2.42
C GLN A 134 -19.64 9.69 2.98
N GLU A 135 -20.41 10.49 2.23
CA GLU A 135 -20.90 11.79 2.66
C GLU A 135 -21.79 11.67 3.90
N ARG A 136 -22.74 10.74 3.87
CA ARG A 136 -23.64 10.47 4.99
C ARG A 136 -22.90 10.09 6.27
N ILE A 137 -21.82 9.33 6.16
CA ILE A 137 -21.10 8.79 7.33
C ILE A 137 -20.00 9.75 7.79
N LEU A 138 -19.12 10.23 6.90
CA LEU A 138 -17.97 11.07 7.29
C LEU A 138 -18.33 12.54 7.52
N TYR A 139 -19.30 13.05 6.77
CA TYR A 139 -19.72 14.45 6.83
C TYR A 139 -21.15 14.56 7.37
N SER A 140 -21.49 13.65 8.30
CA SER A 140 -22.77 13.62 8.99
C SER A 140 -23.05 14.94 9.73
N LYS A 141 -24.10 15.64 9.30
CA LYS A 141 -24.57 16.89 9.95
C LYS A 141 -25.09 16.66 11.37
N THR A 142 -25.36 15.43 11.77
CA THR A 142 -26.01 15.11 13.05
C THR A 142 -25.10 14.32 13.99
N GLU A 143 -23.88 13.94 13.56
CA GLU A 143 -22.91 13.25 14.42
C GLU A 143 -22.39 14.15 15.54
N HIS A 144 -22.03 15.39 15.23
CA HIS A 144 -21.55 16.34 16.24
C HIS A 144 -22.64 16.72 17.26
N LEU A 145 -23.91 16.49 16.92
CA LEU A 145 -25.07 16.63 17.80
C LEU A 145 -25.35 15.38 18.64
N GLY A 146 -24.63 14.28 18.42
CA GLY A 146 -24.79 13.02 19.14
C GLY A 146 -25.96 12.13 18.68
N LEU A 147 -26.60 12.46 17.55
CA LEU A 147 -27.78 11.72 17.05
C LEU A 147 -27.41 10.45 16.28
N ASN A 148 -26.19 10.37 15.76
CA ASN A 148 -25.66 9.18 15.08
C ASN A 148 -24.50 8.59 15.89
N TRP A 149 -24.61 7.31 16.26
CA TRP A 149 -23.56 6.56 16.93
C TRP A 149 -22.94 5.54 15.98
N PHE A 150 -21.63 5.66 15.72
CA PHE A 150 -20.91 4.75 14.83
C PHE A 150 -20.19 3.64 15.63
N PRO A 151 -20.44 2.34 15.35
CA PRO A 151 -19.91 1.22 16.14
C PRO A 151 -18.38 1.04 16.05
N ASN A 152 -17.79 0.68 17.18
CA ASN A 152 -16.37 0.41 17.38
C ASN A 152 -16.00 -1.00 16.89
N SER A 153 -14.82 -1.17 16.27
CA SER A 153 -14.23 -2.51 16.10
C SER A 153 -12.85 -2.59 16.76
N LEU A 154 -12.79 -2.50 18.07
CA LEU A 154 -11.67 -3.02 18.87
C LEU A 154 -12.23 -3.50 20.21
N ARG A 155 -12.23 -4.83 20.44
CA ARG A 155 -12.13 -5.36 21.80
C ARG A 155 -10.78 -4.86 22.34
N ALA A 156 -10.79 -3.99 23.34
CA ALA A 156 -9.60 -3.66 24.10
C ALA A 156 -9.84 -4.07 25.55
N CYS A 157 -9.01 -4.99 26.05
CA CYS A 157 -8.81 -5.23 27.47
C CYS A 157 -8.48 -3.91 28.19
N HIS A 158 -8.91 -3.87 29.44
CA HIS A 158 -8.77 -2.81 30.44
C HIS A 158 -7.48 -1.98 30.41
N SER A 159 -7.61 -0.64 30.30
CA SER A 159 -7.08 0.35 31.26
C SER A 159 -7.42 1.79 30.81
N PRO A 160 -7.42 2.81 31.70
CA PRO A 160 -8.19 4.03 31.51
C PRO A 160 -7.34 5.23 31.06
N LYS A 161 -7.61 5.79 29.88
CA LYS A 161 -7.37 7.21 29.53
C LYS A 161 -8.47 7.72 28.60
N HIS A 162 -9.43 8.45 29.17
CA HIS A 162 -10.75 8.73 28.60
C HIS A 162 -10.80 9.76 27.45
N LEU A 163 -9.67 10.29 26.98
CA LEU A 163 -9.63 11.30 25.90
C LEU A 163 -9.05 10.80 24.56
N MET A 164 -8.18 9.78 24.57
CA MET A 164 -7.65 9.17 23.33
C MET A 164 -8.66 8.26 22.62
N ILE A 165 -9.75 7.92 23.28
CA ILE A 165 -10.68 6.94 22.75
C ILE A 165 -11.60 7.56 21.69
N LYS A 166 -11.95 8.86 21.74
CA LYS A 166 -12.80 9.50 20.72
C LYS A 166 -12.19 9.48 19.30
N THR A 167 -10.88 9.70 19.18
CA THR A 167 -10.19 9.74 17.88
C THR A 167 -9.93 8.35 17.31
N LEU A 168 -9.62 7.34 18.14
CA LEU A 168 -9.45 5.95 17.70
C LEU A 168 -10.78 5.26 17.30
N ARG A 169 -11.92 5.72 17.85
CA ARG A 169 -13.27 5.20 17.60
C ARG A 169 -13.78 5.48 16.17
N ARG A 170 -13.56 6.70 15.65
CA ARG A 170 -13.99 7.14 14.30
C ARG A 170 -13.22 6.44 13.17
N CYS A 171 -11.97 6.08 13.44
CA CYS A 171 -11.05 5.50 12.46
C CYS A 171 -11.50 4.14 11.89
N SER A 172 -12.29 3.31 12.59
CA SER A 172 -12.60 1.96 12.07
C SER A 172 -13.59 1.98 10.90
N VAL A 173 -14.77 2.59 11.07
CA VAL A 173 -15.79 2.68 9.99
C VAL A 173 -15.22 3.44 8.80
N GLU A 174 -14.58 4.57 9.08
CA GLU A 174 -13.94 5.41 8.06
C GLU A 174 -12.87 4.63 7.29
N ASN A 175 -12.00 3.86 7.95
CA ASN A 175 -10.99 3.07 7.27
C ASN A 175 -11.60 1.93 6.44
N VAL A 176 -12.66 1.27 6.92
CA VAL A 176 -13.37 0.24 6.15
C VAL A 176 -13.96 0.86 4.88
N LEU A 177 -14.67 1.98 4.99
CA LEU A 177 -15.25 2.65 3.82
C LEU A 177 -14.18 3.20 2.86
N LYS A 178 -13.12 3.82 3.38
CA LYS A 178 -11.98 4.26 2.55
C LYS A 178 -11.36 3.07 1.80
N THR A 179 -11.22 1.93 2.46
CA THR A 179 -10.69 0.70 1.84
C THR A 179 -11.66 0.11 0.81
N LEU A 180 -12.96 0.20 1.08
CA LEU A 180 -14.02 -0.20 0.16
C LEU A 180 -13.94 0.60 -1.13
N VAL A 181 -13.95 1.94 -1.04
CA VAL A 181 -13.83 2.81 -2.22
C VAL A 181 -12.52 2.54 -2.97
N LYS A 182 -11.39 2.40 -2.27
CA LYS A 182 -10.09 2.04 -2.88
C LYS A 182 -10.12 0.68 -3.60
N SER A 183 -10.98 -0.24 -3.17
CA SER A 183 -11.16 -1.57 -3.78
C SER A 183 -12.08 -1.51 -5.01
N CYS A 184 -13.13 -0.70 -4.97
CA CYS A 184 -14.08 -0.52 -6.08
C CYS A 184 -13.57 0.40 -7.19
N ARG A 185 -12.73 1.38 -6.85
CA ARG A 185 -12.25 2.42 -7.76
C ARG A 185 -11.70 1.96 -9.13
N PRO A 186 -10.96 0.84 -9.25
CA PRO A 186 -10.52 0.35 -10.56
C PRO A 186 -11.65 -0.01 -11.53
N TYR A 187 -12.86 -0.25 -11.01
CA TYR A 187 -14.04 -0.72 -11.73
C TYR A 187 -15.08 0.38 -11.94
N PHE A 188 -14.73 1.65 -11.71
CA PHE A 188 -15.64 2.76 -12.00
C PHE A 188 -15.79 2.96 -13.53
N PRO A 189 -16.93 3.52 -13.98
CA PRO A 189 -17.18 3.83 -15.38
C PRO A 189 -16.11 4.76 -15.97
N GLU A 190 -15.98 4.80 -17.30
CA GLU A 190 -15.02 5.70 -17.96
C GLU A 190 -15.38 7.19 -17.79
N SER A 191 -16.67 7.52 -17.71
CA SER A 191 -17.15 8.91 -17.55
C SER A 191 -16.93 9.47 -16.15
N CYS A 192 -16.67 8.60 -15.16
CA CYS A 192 -16.73 8.98 -13.75
C CYS A 192 -15.71 10.07 -13.38
N THR A 193 -14.54 10.12 -14.02
CA THR A 193 -13.52 11.12 -13.72
C THR A 193 -14.06 12.52 -13.98
N GLN A 194 -14.71 12.74 -15.13
CA GLN A 194 -15.26 14.05 -15.48
C GLN A 194 -16.39 14.44 -14.53
N GLU A 195 -17.32 13.52 -14.26
CA GLU A 195 -18.41 13.76 -13.31
C GLU A 195 -17.91 14.10 -11.89
N MET A 196 -16.87 13.42 -11.42
CA MET A 196 -16.24 13.71 -10.12
C MET A 196 -15.56 15.07 -10.09
N LEU A 197 -14.92 15.47 -11.20
CA LEU A 197 -14.30 16.79 -11.32
C LEU A 197 -15.36 17.88 -11.32
N ASP A 198 -16.45 17.71 -12.07
CA ASP A 198 -17.53 18.70 -12.14
C ASP A 198 -18.21 18.88 -10.77
N GLU A 199 -18.35 17.81 -9.99
CA GLU A 199 -18.92 17.83 -8.64
C GLU A 199 -17.99 18.52 -7.61
N TRP A 200 -16.68 18.24 -7.65
CA TRP A 200 -15.75 18.64 -6.58
C TRP A 200 -14.86 19.83 -6.91
N ARG A 201 -14.67 20.20 -8.18
CA ARG A 201 -13.95 21.43 -8.57
C ARG A 201 -14.53 22.69 -7.93
N PRO A 202 -15.86 22.89 -7.84
CA PRO A 202 -16.43 24.07 -7.18
C PRO A 202 -16.02 24.21 -5.71
N LEU A 203 -15.63 23.12 -5.06
CA LEU A 203 -15.21 23.10 -3.66
C LEU A 203 -13.74 23.51 -3.45
N LEU A 204 -12.96 23.69 -4.53
CA LEU A 204 -11.54 24.05 -4.52
C LEU A 204 -11.29 25.52 -4.15
N CYS A 205 -11.83 25.99 -3.03
CA CYS A 205 -11.52 27.30 -2.46
C CYS A 205 -10.36 27.19 -1.46
N PRO A 206 -9.13 27.67 -1.74
CA PRO A 206 -7.96 27.46 -0.88
C PRO A 206 -8.10 28.04 0.53
N PHE A 207 -9.05 28.95 0.73
CA PHE A 207 -9.28 29.67 1.98
C PHE A 207 -10.38 29.04 2.85
N ASP A 208 -11.13 28.07 2.33
CA ASP A 208 -12.23 27.42 3.04
C ASP A 208 -11.91 25.95 3.38
N VAL A 209 -12.58 25.42 4.41
CA VAL A 209 -12.49 24.01 4.83
C VAL A 209 -12.98 23.04 3.76
N THR A 210 -13.77 23.52 2.79
CA THR A 210 -14.25 22.74 1.65
C THR A 210 -13.11 22.22 0.79
N MET A 211 -11.97 22.91 0.72
CA MET A 211 -10.78 22.44 0.00
C MET A 211 -10.27 21.11 0.54
N GLN A 212 -10.18 20.97 1.86
CA GLN A 212 -9.78 19.72 2.50
C GLN A 212 -10.72 18.58 2.12
N ARG A 213 -12.02 18.86 2.08
CA ARG A 213 -13.04 17.90 1.71
C ARG A 213 -12.89 17.48 0.24
N ALA A 214 -12.76 18.43 -0.68
CA ALA A 214 -12.56 18.18 -2.10
C ALA A 214 -11.33 17.31 -2.37
N ILE A 215 -10.17 17.68 -1.82
CA ILE A 215 -8.92 16.94 -2.03
C ILE A 215 -8.96 15.56 -1.37
N SER A 216 -9.67 15.40 -0.25
CA SER A 216 -9.90 14.08 0.35
C SER A 216 -10.75 13.18 -0.57
N TYR A 217 -11.74 13.73 -1.27
CA TYR A 217 -12.51 12.98 -2.26
C TYR A 217 -11.67 12.65 -3.50
N PHE A 218 -10.87 13.58 -4.00
CA PHE A 218 -9.94 13.33 -5.10
C PHE A 218 -8.94 12.20 -4.77
N GLU A 219 -8.32 12.23 -3.59
CA GLU A 219 -7.46 11.14 -3.12
C GLU A 219 -8.22 9.81 -3.08
N LEU A 220 -9.46 9.81 -2.61
CA LEU A 220 -10.18 8.57 -2.38
C LEU A 220 -10.79 7.97 -3.65
N PHE A 221 -11.41 8.78 -4.51
CA PHE A 221 -12.27 8.33 -5.61
C PHE A 221 -11.63 8.40 -7.00
N LEU A 222 -10.77 9.40 -7.30
CA LEU A 222 -10.28 9.58 -8.68
C LEU A 222 -9.52 8.34 -9.19
N PRO A 223 -9.99 7.70 -10.28
CA PRO A 223 -9.31 6.55 -10.86
C PRO A 223 -7.92 6.93 -11.41
N THR A 224 -6.94 6.07 -11.14
CA THR A 224 -5.56 6.21 -11.62
C THR A 224 -5.09 5.00 -12.44
N THR A 225 -5.94 3.98 -12.60
CA THR A 225 -5.62 2.69 -13.25
C THR A 225 -6.37 2.51 -14.57
N LEU A 226 -6.70 3.61 -15.27
CA LEU A 226 -7.26 3.55 -16.62
C LEU A 226 -6.17 3.05 -17.59
N PRO A 227 -6.52 2.27 -18.63
CA PRO A 227 -5.56 1.86 -19.64
C PRO A 227 -5.05 3.07 -20.45
N PRO A 228 -3.88 2.95 -21.12
CA PRO A 228 -3.25 4.04 -21.87
C PRO A 228 -4.16 4.74 -22.88
N GLU A 229 -5.00 3.97 -23.56
CA GLU A 229 -5.99 4.44 -24.53
C GLU A 229 -6.98 5.44 -23.92
N LEU A 230 -7.33 5.26 -22.64
CA LEU A 230 -8.31 6.06 -21.91
C LEU A 230 -7.68 7.09 -20.97
N HIS A 231 -6.36 7.31 -21.01
CA HIS A 231 -5.70 8.30 -20.17
C HIS A 231 -6.26 9.72 -20.36
N HIS A 232 -6.78 10.03 -21.55
CA HIS A 232 -7.44 11.30 -21.87
C HIS A 232 -8.75 11.53 -21.08
N LYS A 233 -9.45 10.46 -20.68
CA LYS A 233 -10.61 10.50 -19.78
C LYS A 233 -10.24 10.32 -18.30
N GLY A 234 -8.95 10.13 -18.01
CA GLY A 234 -8.42 9.84 -16.70
C GLY A 234 -7.64 11.00 -16.12
N PHE A 235 -6.39 10.73 -15.75
CA PHE A 235 -5.55 11.72 -15.07
C PHE A 235 -5.20 12.94 -15.92
N LYS A 236 -5.23 12.86 -17.26
CA LYS A 236 -4.94 14.01 -18.11
C LYS A 236 -5.95 15.15 -17.96
N LEU A 237 -7.16 14.88 -17.44
CA LEU A 237 -8.20 15.89 -17.20
C LEU A 237 -7.88 16.81 -16.02
N TRP A 238 -7.07 16.36 -15.05
CA TRP A 238 -6.87 17.05 -13.77
C TRP A 238 -5.43 17.16 -13.31
N PHE A 239 -4.51 16.37 -13.88
CA PHE A 239 -3.12 16.30 -13.40
C PHE A 239 -2.43 17.66 -13.44
N THR A 240 -2.48 18.35 -14.59
CA THR A 240 -1.83 19.66 -14.78
C THR A 240 -2.36 20.71 -13.80
N GLU A 241 -3.69 20.82 -13.69
CA GLU A 241 -4.35 21.73 -12.75
C GLU A 241 -3.91 21.46 -11.30
N LEU A 242 -3.95 20.21 -10.86
CA LEU A 242 -3.64 19.85 -9.48
C LEU A 242 -2.14 19.93 -9.15
N ILE A 243 -1.24 19.61 -10.08
CA ILE A 243 0.21 19.71 -9.85
C ILE A 243 0.67 21.16 -9.83
N GLU A 244 0.05 22.03 -10.64
CA GLU A 244 0.28 23.47 -10.61
C GLU A 244 -0.26 24.10 -9.32
N LEU A 245 -1.47 23.72 -8.90
CA LEU A 245 -2.02 24.10 -7.60
C LEU A 245 -1.06 23.68 -6.47
N TRP A 246 -0.63 22.42 -6.47
CA TRP A 246 0.36 21.92 -5.51
C TRP A 246 1.64 22.75 -5.56
N ALA A 247 2.15 23.07 -6.75
CA ALA A 247 3.36 23.87 -6.92
C ALA A 247 3.19 25.31 -6.40
N SER A 248 2.04 25.95 -6.59
CA SER A 248 1.81 27.33 -6.16
C SER A 248 1.85 27.51 -4.63
N VAL A 249 1.45 26.48 -3.87
CA VAL A 249 1.29 26.56 -2.42
C VAL A 249 2.59 26.23 -1.68
N GLN A 250 3.00 27.06 -0.70
CA GLN A 250 4.25 26.87 0.05
C GLN A 250 4.08 26.66 1.56
N ASN A 251 2.86 26.83 2.08
CA ASN A 251 2.55 26.85 3.52
C ASN A 251 2.20 25.48 4.13
N LEU A 252 2.41 24.37 3.39
CA LEU A 252 2.14 23.00 3.86
C LEU A 252 0.74 22.81 4.48
N PRO A 253 -0.34 23.12 3.74
CA PRO A 253 -1.70 22.99 4.27
C PRO A 253 -2.05 21.53 4.54
N GLY A 254 -3.02 21.29 5.44
CA GLY A 254 -3.40 19.92 5.84
C GLY A 254 -3.83 19.04 4.66
N TRP A 255 -4.41 19.65 3.62
CA TRP A 255 -4.91 18.95 2.45
C TRP A 255 -3.81 18.49 1.50
N GLU A 256 -2.61 19.08 1.59
CA GLU A 256 -1.49 18.73 0.71
C GLU A 256 -1.08 17.27 0.87
N VAL A 257 -1.22 16.70 2.07
CA VAL A 257 -0.92 15.29 2.34
C VAL A 257 -1.79 14.37 1.48
N ASN A 258 -3.08 14.67 1.34
CA ASN A 258 -3.99 13.90 0.49
C ASN A 258 -3.60 14.02 -0.99
N LEU A 259 -3.14 15.19 -1.41
CA LEU A 259 -2.71 15.42 -2.78
C LEU A 259 -1.43 14.68 -3.14
N VAL A 260 -0.45 14.65 -2.23
CA VAL A 260 0.77 13.84 -2.37
C VAL A 260 0.43 12.35 -2.42
N ASN A 261 -0.53 11.89 -1.63
CA ASN A 261 -0.98 10.49 -1.68
C ASN A 261 -1.63 10.15 -3.04
N LEU A 262 -2.37 11.08 -3.63
CA LEU A 262 -2.93 10.96 -4.98
C LEU A 262 -1.82 10.87 -6.04
N PHE A 263 -0.83 11.77 -6.00
CA PHE A 263 0.29 11.75 -6.94
C PHE A 263 1.16 10.51 -6.81
N ALA A 264 1.44 10.07 -5.58
CA ALA A 264 2.17 8.83 -5.33
C ALA A 264 1.46 7.62 -5.95
N ARG A 265 0.13 7.54 -5.81
CA ARG A 265 -0.67 6.50 -6.46
C ARG A 265 -0.60 6.64 -7.98
N LEU A 266 -0.80 7.86 -8.50
CA LEU A 266 -0.80 8.13 -9.93
C LEU A 266 0.52 7.71 -10.58
N ALA A 267 1.65 8.10 -9.99
CA ALA A 267 2.98 7.74 -10.44
C ALA A 267 3.19 6.22 -10.45
N ASN A 268 2.77 5.54 -9.39
CA ASN A 268 2.90 4.08 -9.29
C ASN A 268 2.06 3.36 -10.34
N ASP A 269 0.84 3.80 -10.59
CA ASP A 269 -0.04 3.11 -11.53
C ASP A 269 0.43 3.34 -12.99
N ASN A 270 0.98 4.53 -13.30
CA ASN A 270 1.27 5.00 -14.67
C ASN A 270 2.77 5.27 -14.92
N ILE A 271 3.65 4.34 -14.51
CA ILE A 271 5.09 4.44 -14.75
C ILE A 271 5.37 4.52 -16.27
N GLY A 272 6.08 5.57 -16.69
CA GLY A 272 6.45 5.82 -18.08
C GLY A 272 5.44 6.58 -18.93
N TYR A 273 4.32 7.02 -18.36
CA TYR A 273 3.29 7.80 -19.08
C TYR A 273 3.20 9.27 -18.65
N ILE A 274 3.86 9.64 -17.56
CA ILE A 274 3.91 11.01 -17.03
C ILE A 274 5.37 11.40 -16.94
N ASP A 275 5.70 12.54 -17.54
CA ASP A 275 7.00 13.17 -17.34
C ASP A 275 7.01 13.91 -15.99
N TRP A 276 7.79 13.39 -15.06
CA TRP A 276 7.94 13.97 -13.73
C TRP A 276 9.14 14.93 -13.64
N ASP A 277 10.04 14.95 -14.63
CA ASP A 277 11.33 15.66 -14.58
C ASP A 277 11.23 17.13 -14.16
N PRO A 278 10.26 17.93 -14.69
CA PRO A 278 10.10 19.32 -14.28
C PRO A 278 9.78 19.49 -12.78
N TYR A 279 9.16 18.48 -12.18
CA TYR A 279 8.66 18.53 -10.81
C TYR A 279 9.62 17.90 -9.79
N ILE A 280 10.53 17.00 -10.23
CA ILE A 280 11.46 16.26 -9.37
C ILE A 280 12.16 17.15 -8.33
N PRO A 281 12.83 18.27 -8.68
CA PRO A 281 13.57 19.06 -7.69
C PRO A 281 12.68 19.59 -6.56
N LYS A 282 11.46 20.00 -6.89
CA LYS A 282 10.46 20.50 -5.94
C LYS A 282 9.91 19.38 -5.07
N ILE A 283 9.68 18.21 -5.65
CA ILE A 283 9.24 17.01 -4.93
C ILE A 283 10.26 16.65 -3.86
N PHE A 284 11.54 16.49 -4.22
CA PHE A 284 12.59 16.14 -3.27
C PHE A 284 12.81 17.21 -2.20
N THR A 285 12.73 18.49 -2.56
CA THR A 285 12.83 19.60 -1.60
C THR A 285 11.69 19.57 -0.58
N ARG A 286 10.44 19.34 -1.01
CA ARG A 286 9.31 19.22 -0.09
C ARG A 286 9.35 17.93 0.74
N MET A 287 9.80 16.83 0.17
CA MET A 287 10.05 15.59 0.92
C MET A 287 11.07 15.83 2.04
N LEU A 288 12.21 16.46 1.74
CA LEU A 288 13.23 16.81 2.73
C LEU A 288 12.67 17.73 3.82
N ARG A 289 11.94 18.78 3.45
CA ARG A 289 11.26 19.66 4.43
C ARG A 289 10.29 18.89 5.31
N SER A 290 9.56 17.92 4.76
CA SER A 290 8.61 17.09 5.52
C SER A 290 9.29 16.19 6.57
N LEU A 291 10.60 15.94 6.46
CA LEU A 291 11.36 15.17 7.44
C LEU A 291 11.59 15.96 8.74
N ASN A 292 11.36 17.27 8.73
CA ASN A 292 11.46 18.16 9.90
C ASN A 292 12.79 18.01 10.64
N LEU A 293 13.90 17.98 9.89
CA LEU A 293 15.24 17.86 10.44
C LEU A 293 15.66 19.19 11.09
N PRO A 294 16.28 19.18 12.28
CA PRO A 294 16.86 20.38 12.86
C PRO A 294 18.13 20.75 12.06
N VAL A 295 18.06 21.87 11.36
CA VAL A 295 19.19 22.40 10.58
C VAL A 295 19.46 23.83 11.06
N GLY A 296 20.74 24.16 11.30
CA GLY A 296 21.18 25.49 11.73
C GLY A 296 21.47 25.60 13.24
N THR A 297 22.26 26.61 13.61
CA THR A 297 22.68 26.88 14.99
C THR A 297 21.58 27.62 15.74
N SER A 298 21.02 27.02 16.79
CA SER A 298 20.05 27.64 17.73
C SER A 298 18.77 28.25 17.11
N GLN A 299 18.44 27.93 15.86
CA GLN A 299 17.16 28.31 15.27
C GLN A 299 16.05 27.37 15.76
N MET A 300 15.39 27.75 16.84
CA MET A 300 14.15 27.09 17.26
C MET A 300 13.03 27.47 16.31
N LEU A 301 12.81 26.65 15.28
CA LEU A 301 11.52 26.66 14.58
C LEU A 301 10.46 26.19 15.58
N VAL A 302 9.63 27.10 16.09
CA VAL A 302 8.38 26.77 16.80
C VAL A 302 7.30 26.57 15.74
N PRO A 303 7.06 25.35 15.25
CA PRO A 303 6.34 25.18 14.00
C PRO A 303 4.84 25.14 14.29
N ARG A 304 4.10 26.14 13.77
CA ARG A 304 2.62 26.06 13.68
C ARG A 304 2.12 24.85 12.89
N TYR A 305 2.99 24.18 12.10
CA TYR A 305 2.64 23.17 11.10
C TYR A 305 3.35 21.80 11.25
N LEU A 306 3.94 21.51 12.42
CA LEU A 306 4.65 20.24 12.68
C LEU A 306 3.80 18.97 12.46
N THR A 307 2.48 19.11 12.39
CA THR A 307 1.52 18.01 12.18
C THR A 307 1.42 17.54 10.73
N ASN A 308 1.71 18.40 9.74
CA ASN A 308 1.47 18.10 8.32
C ASN A 308 2.70 17.46 7.66
N THR A 309 3.14 16.34 8.24
CA THR A 309 4.23 15.55 7.65
C THR A 309 3.69 14.60 6.60
N TYR A 310 4.39 14.50 5.47
CA TYR A 310 4.08 13.48 4.47
C TYR A 310 4.27 12.09 5.06
N ASP A 311 3.35 11.18 4.70
CA ASP A 311 3.46 9.77 5.03
C ASP A 311 4.62 9.12 4.24
N ILE A 312 5.48 8.40 4.98
CA ILE A 312 6.67 7.76 4.41
C ILE A 312 6.30 6.68 3.39
N GLY A 313 5.18 5.99 3.57
CA GLY A 313 4.72 4.98 2.62
C GLY A 313 4.45 5.60 1.24
N HIS A 314 3.73 6.71 1.19
CA HIS A 314 3.41 7.38 -0.07
C HIS A 314 4.62 8.08 -0.69
N MET A 315 5.50 8.71 0.12
CA MET A 315 6.75 9.27 -0.40
C MET A 315 7.61 8.22 -1.08
N VAL A 316 7.78 7.06 -0.42
CA VAL A 316 8.55 5.94 -0.97
C VAL A 316 7.94 5.41 -2.26
N ILE A 317 6.61 5.24 -2.30
CA ILE A 317 5.92 4.79 -3.52
C ILE A 317 6.18 5.79 -4.64
N TRP A 318 6.03 7.10 -4.38
CA TRP A 318 6.25 8.15 -5.37
C TRP A 318 7.68 8.14 -5.92
N VAL A 319 8.69 8.17 -5.04
CA VAL A 319 10.11 8.08 -5.43
C VAL A 319 10.38 6.82 -6.23
N SER A 320 9.96 5.66 -5.71
CA SER A 320 10.21 4.37 -6.37
C SER A 320 9.54 4.25 -7.73
N SER A 321 8.49 5.02 -8.01
CA SER A 321 7.78 5.03 -9.29
C SER A 321 8.43 5.97 -10.32
N MET A 322 9.15 6.99 -9.86
CA MET A 322 9.88 7.95 -10.70
C MET A 322 11.32 7.49 -11.04
N LEU A 323 11.82 6.40 -10.45
CA LEU A 323 13.14 5.84 -10.80
C LEU A 323 13.13 5.22 -12.22
N GLY A 324 14.29 5.00 -12.81
CA GLY A 324 14.41 4.45 -14.16
C GLY A 324 14.04 5.45 -15.25
N GLY A 325 13.80 4.96 -16.47
CA GLY A 325 13.57 5.81 -17.63
C GLY A 325 14.86 6.39 -18.23
N PRO A 326 14.75 7.22 -19.28
CA PRO A 326 15.90 7.83 -19.94
C PRO A 326 16.59 8.86 -19.05
N SER A 327 15.83 9.62 -18.27
CA SER A 327 16.35 10.62 -17.35
C SER A 327 16.73 9.99 -16.01
N LYS A 328 17.99 10.18 -15.59
CA LYS A 328 18.49 9.70 -14.30
C LYS A 328 18.37 10.75 -13.19
N GLN A 329 17.56 11.79 -13.41
CA GLN A 329 17.40 12.92 -12.47
C GLN A 329 16.84 12.47 -11.11
N THR A 330 15.87 11.55 -11.08
CA THR A 330 15.33 11.01 -9.83
C THR A 330 16.42 10.34 -9.00
N GLN A 331 17.27 9.51 -9.62
CA GLN A 331 18.36 8.82 -8.93
C GLN A 331 19.38 9.82 -8.38
N LYS A 332 19.76 10.85 -9.16
CA LYS A 332 20.66 11.91 -8.71
C LYS A 332 20.12 12.66 -7.49
N GLN A 333 18.85 13.03 -7.52
CA GLN A 333 18.18 13.73 -6.41
C GLN A 333 17.99 12.83 -5.18
N LEU A 334 17.78 11.53 -5.39
CA LEU A 334 17.72 10.54 -4.32
C LEU A 334 19.06 10.39 -3.60
N THR A 335 20.15 10.26 -4.35
CA THR A 335 21.51 10.23 -3.78
C THR A 335 21.81 11.54 -3.05
N GLY A 336 21.46 12.69 -3.64
CA GLY A 336 21.58 14.00 -2.98
C GLY A 336 20.80 14.09 -1.67
N LEU A 337 19.57 13.55 -1.63
CA LEU A 337 18.76 13.48 -0.42
C LEU A 337 19.46 12.64 0.66
N PHE A 338 19.89 11.42 0.34
CA PHE A 338 20.55 10.54 1.31
C PHE A 338 21.88 11.10 1.81
N ASN A 339 22.66 11.76 0.94
CA ASN A 339 23.87 12.48 1.33
C ASN A 339 23.56 13.61 2.31
N SER A 340 22.48 14.37 2.06
CA SER A 340 22.06 15.49 2.92
C SER A 340 21.59 15.04 4.30
N ILE A 341 21.06 13.82 4.42
CA ILE A 341 20.55 13.27 5.68
C ILE A 341 21.50 12.27 6.35
N ALA A 342 22.67 12.00 5.75
CA ALA A 342 23.60 10.96 6.21
C ALA A 342 24.06 11.16 7.66
N SER A 343 24.35 12.40 8.05
CA SER A 343 24.76 12.74 9.42
C SER A 343 23.70 12.38 10.46
N PHE A 344 22.41 12.43 10.11
CA PHE A 344 21.30 12.10 11.01
C PHE A 344 21.12 10.60 11.25
N PHE A 345 21.80 9.74 10.48
CA PHE A 345 21.83 8.29 10.70
C PHE A 345 22.98 7.82 11.60
N HIS A 346 23.93 8.71 11.95
CA HIS A 346 25.03 8.35 12.83
C HIS A 346 24.50 7.97 14.23
N PRO A 347 24.96 6.87 14.87
CA PRO A 347 24.47 6.41 16.18
C PRO A 347 24.51 7.45 17.31
N SER A 348 25.44 8.41 17.23
CA SER A 348 25.55 9.53 18.17
C SER A 348 24.47 10.60 17.97
N ASN A 349 23.92 10.72 16.77
CA ASN A 349 22.95 11.76 16.40
C ASN A 349 21.52 11.24 16.55
N HIS A 350 21.09 11.13 17.81
CA HIS A 350 19.75 10.64 18.15
C HIS A 350 18.74 11.77 18.33
N GLY A 351 17.54 11.60 17.78
CA GLY A 351 16.47 12.58 17.96
C GLY A 351 15.14 12.15 17.36
N ARG A 352 14.14 13.04 17.47
CA ARG A 352 12.74 12.76 17.07
C ARG A 352 12.57 12.40 15.60
N TRP A 353 13.48 12.87 14.74
CA TRP A 353 13.49 12.59 13.30
C TRP A 353 13.80 11.12 12.97
N LEU A 354 14.56 10.44 13.83
CA LEU A 354 15.13 9.13 13.51
C LEU A 354 14.06 8.08 13.23
N MET A 355 12.93 8.11 13.94
CA MET A 355 11.79 7.21 13.69
C MET A 355 11.23 7.34 12.26
N LYS A 356 11.25 8.55 11.69
CA LYS A 356 10.78 8.79 10.32
C LYS A 356 11.86 8.39 9.31
N LEU A 357 13.12 8.70 9.58
CA LEU A 357 14.26 8.33 8.74
C LEU A 357 14.47 6.81 8.63
N MET A 358 14.38 6.09 9.74
CA MET A 358 14.51 4.62 9.75
C MET A 358 13.39 3.96 8.94
N LYS A 359 12.14 4.47 9.02
CA LYS A 359 11.03 4.01 8.16
C LYS A 359 11.29 4.29 6.68
N LEU A 360 11.88 5.44 6.33
CA LEU A 360 12.24 5.76 4.94
C LEU A 360 13.28 4.75 4.42
N LEU A 361 14.33 4.55 5.22
CA LEU A 361 15.44 3.65 4.94
C LEU A 361 15.01 2.18 4.79
N GLN A 362 14.08 1.72 5.64
CA GLN A 362 13.48 0.39 5.59
C GLN A 362 12.55 0.22 4.38
N ARG A 363 11.64 1.17 4.14
CA ARG A 363 10.54 0.99 3.18
C ARG A 363 10.97 1.22 1.73
N LEU A 364 11.96 2.07 1.50
CA LEU A 364 12.39 2.44 0.15
C LEU A 364 12.97 1.24 -0.63
N PRO A 365 13.95 0.48 -0.12
CA PRO A 365 14.42 -0.74 -0.78
C PRO A 365 13.29 -1.74 -1.02
N ALA A 366 12.39 -1.91 -0.05
CA ALA A 366 11.24 -2.80 -0.20
C ALA A 366 10.28 -2.37 -1.33
N ALA A 367 10.13 -1.07 -1.59
CA ALA A 367 9.33 -0.58 -2.70
C ALA A 367 10.01 -0.81 -4.06
N VAL A 368 11.32 -0.62 -4.14
CA VAL A 368 12.10 -0.94 -5.35
C VAL A 368 12.05 -2.44 -5.65
N VAL A 369 12.19 -3.31 -4.64
CA VAL A 369 12.02 -4.76 -4.80
C VAL A 369 10.61 -5.10 -5.31
N ARG A 370 9.56 -4.48 -4.77
CA ARG A 370 8.18 -4.67 -5.28
C ARG A 370 8.03 -4.21 -6.73
N ARG A 371 8.67 -3.11 -7.12
CA ARG A 371 8.69 -2.63 -8.50
C ARG A 371 9.43 -3.60 -9.42
N LEU A 372 10.60 -4.07 -9.05
CA LEU A 372 11.35 -5.09 -9.81
C LEU A 372 10.54 -6.38 -9.96
N HIS A 373 9.83 -6.80 -8.91
CA HIS A 373 8.92 -7.94 -9.00
C HIS A 373 7.80 -7.70 -10.03
N ARG A 374 7.18 -6.52 -10.01
CA ARG A 374 6.17 -6.12 -11.00
C ARG A 374 6.72 -6.13 -12.43
N GLU A 375 7.95 -5.69 -12.64
CA GLU A 375 8.54 -5.53 -13.98
C GLU A 375 9.09 -6.84 -14.57
N ARG A 376 9.61 -7.75 -13.74
CA ARG A 376 10.38 -8.93 -14.20
C ARG A 376 9.71 -10.28 -13.94
N TYR A 377 9.02 -10.42 -12.80
CA TYR A 377 8.59 -11.74 -12.30
C TYR A 377 7.07 -11.90 -12.26
N ARG A 378 6.33 -10.79 -12.23
CA ARG A 378 4.87 -10.81 -12.20
C ARG A 378 4.34 -11.33 -13.53
N LYS A 379 3.43 -12.31 -13.45
CA LYS A 379 2.74 -12.84 -14.63
C LYS A 379 1.91 -11.72 -15.29
N PRO A 380 1.73 -11.75 -16.62
CA PRO A 380 0.85 -10.82 -17.32
C PRO A 380 -0.56 -10.82 -16.70
N THR A 381 -1.11 -9.63 -16.53
CA THR A 381 -2.48 -9.40 -16.00
C THR A 381 -3.09 -8.26 -16.81
N TRP A 382 -4.39 -8.00 -16.64
CA TRP A 382 -5.07 -6.88 -17.31
C TRP A 382 -4.56 -5.49 -16.88
N PHE A 383 -3.76 -5.39 -15.81
CA PHE A 383 -3.10 -4.14 -15.45
C PHE A 383 -2.14 -3.69 -16.53
N THR A 384 -2.09 -2.38 -16.75
CA THR A 384 -1.15 -1.75 -17.67
C THR A 384 0.30 -2.14 -17.33
N PRO A 385 1.02 -2.78 -18.27
CA PRO A 385 2.41 -3.13 -18.08
C PRO A 385 3.28 -1.87 -18.08
N VAL A 386 4.43 -1.96 -17.42
CA VAL A 386 5.44 -0.89 -17.46
C VAL A 386 6.14 -0.94 -18.82
N PRO A 387 6.21 0.17 -19.58
CA PRO A 387 6.93 0.23 -20.85
C PRO A 387 8.41 -0.15 -20.69
N GLU A 388 8.99 -0.85 -21.67
CA GLU A 388 10.40 -1.29 -21.62
C GLU A 388 11.37 -0.13 -21.39
N SER A 389 11.10 1.04 -21.98
CA SER A 389 11.91 2.25 -21.84
C SER A 389 12.02 2.78 -20.41
N HIS A 390 11.09 2.40 -19.53
CA HIS A 390 11.00 2.87 -18.14
C HIS A 390 11.18 1.75 -17.11
N LYS A 391 11.50 0.53 -17.54
CA LYS A 391 11.91 -0.54 -16.60
C LYS A 391 13.28 -0.23 -16.01
N LEU A 392 13.52 -0.75 -14.80
CA LEU A 392 14.79 -0.60 -14.12
C LEU A 392 15.86 -1.48 -14.77
N THR A 393 16.89 -0.84 -15.31
CA THR A 393 18.07 -1.52 -15.87
C THR A 393 18.96 -2.06 -14.76
N GLU A 394 19.91 -2.94 -15.10
CA GLU A 394 20.90 -3.40 -14.13
C GLU A 394 21.73 -2.24 -13.55
N GLN A 395 22.07 -1.23 -14.34
CA GLN A 395 22.81 -0.07 -13.84
C GLN A 395 21.97 0.76 -12.86
N ASP A 396 20.68 0.98 -13.17
CA ASP A 396 19.79 1.71 -12.26
C ASP A 396 19.68 1.07 -10.88
N ILE A 397 19.66 -0.27 -10.84
CA ILE A 397 19.61 -1.03 -9.59
C ILE A 397 20.93 -0.88 -8.82
N THR A 398 22.06 -0.95 -9.52
CA THR A 398 23.39 -0.75 -8.94
C THR A 398 23.51 0.65 -8.33
N ASP A 399 23.19 1.69 -9.10
CA ASP A 399 23.25 3.09 -8.64
C ASP A 399 22.34 3.34 -7.43
N PHE A 400 21.15 2.72 -7.42
CA PHE A 400 20.24 2.76 -6.29
C PHE A 400 20.87 2.17 -5.02
N VAL A 401 21.45 0.97 -5.12
CA VAL A 401 22.08 0.30 -3.98
C VAL A 401 23.28 1.10 -3.47
N GLU A 402 24.11 1.62 -4.36
CA GLU A 402 25.26 2.44 -3.98
C GLU A 402 24.87 3.75 -3.31
N GLY A 403 23.80 4.40 -3.78
CA GLY A 403 23.30 5.64 -3.19
C GLY A 403 22.74 5.51 -1.76
N ILE A 404 22.36 4.30 -1.34
CA ILE A 404 21.72 4.06 -0.03
C ILE A 404 22.50 3.14 0.91
N LYS A 405 23.48 2.37 0.42
CA LYS A 405 24.21 1.38 1.25
C LYS A 405 24.89 2.00 2.47
N GLN A 406 25.52 3.17 2.32
CA GLN A 406 26.25 3.81 3.43
C GLN A 406 25.32 4.28 4.56
N PRO A 407 24.24 5.04 4.30
CA PRO A 407 23.24 5.34 5.33
C PRO A 407 22.69 4.11 6.06
N VAL A 408 22.48 3.00 5.35
CA VAL A 408 21.98 1.74 5.93
C VAL A 408 23.02 1.10 6.85
N LEU A 409 24.29 1.06 6.44
CA LEU A 409 25.39 0.54 7.24
C LEU A 409 25.71 1.40 8.48
N LEU A 410 25.38 2.70 8.45
CA LEU A 410 25.42 3.58 9.62
C LEU A 410 24.24 3.30 10.56
N ALA A 411 23.05 3.19 9.99
CA ALA A 411 21.81 2.92 10.73
C ALA A 411 21.81 1.56 11.45
N MET A 412 22.65 0.61 11.02
CA MET A 412 22.84 -0.69 11.65
C MET A 412 23.12 -0.57 13.15
N PHE A 413 23.92 0.41 13.57
CA PHE A 413 24.32 0.62 14.97
C PHE A 413 23.44 1.64 15.69
N SER A 414 22.23 1.92 15.18
CA SER A 414 21.30 2.86 15.80
C SER A 414 20.90 2.44 17.23
N LYS A 415 20.86 3.42 18.14
CA LYS A 415 20.37 3.24 19.52
C LYS A 415 18.88 2.87 19.62
N THR A 416 18.10 3.05 18.56
CA THR A 416 16.67 2.65 18.50
C THR A 416 16.47 1.18 18.13
N GLY A 417 17.56 0.45 17.86
CA GLY A 417 17.54 -0.93 17.36
C GLY A 417 17.88 -1.03 15.88
N SER A 418 18.30 -2.22 15.47
CA SER A 418 18.83 -2.54 14.14
C SER A 418 17.81 -3.14 13.17
N LEU A 419 16.57 -3.41 13.61
CA LEU A 419 15.57 -4.14 12.82
C LEU A 419 15.24 -3.47 11.47
N ASP A 420 15.07 -2.14 11.45
CA ASP A 420 14.77 -1.40 10.23
C ASP A 420 15.94 -1.44 9.23
N ALA A 421 17.17 -1.37 9.73
CA ALA A 421 18.39 -1.50 8.93
C ALA A 421 18.55 -2.93 8.40
N ALA A 422 18.28 -3.95 9.23
CA ALA A 422 18.32 -5.36 8.82
C ALA A 422 17.33 -5.65 7.67
N GLN A 423 16.11 -5.10 7.74
CA GLN A 423 15.13 -5.21 6.65
C GLN A 423 15.55 -4.44 5.40
N ALA A 424 16.19 -3.28 5.54
CA ALA A 424 16.76 -2.57 4.40
C ALA A 424 17.86 -3.41 3.72
N LEU A 425 18.81 -3.94 4.51
CA LEU A 425 19.89 -4.81 4.02
C LEU A 425 19.34 -6.07 3.35
N GLN A 426 18.30 -6.70 3.89
CA GLN A 426 17.62 -7.83 3.25
C GLN A 426 17.16 -7.48 1.84
N ASN A 427 16.46 -6.36 1.68
CA ASN A 427 15.93 -5.94 0.38
C ASN A 427 17.05 -5.51 -0.59
N LEU A 428 18.10 -4.85 -0.10
CA LEU A 428 19.27 -4.49 -0.93
C LEU A 428 20.05 -5.73 -1.38
N ALA A 429 20.23 -6.72 -0.49
CA ALA A 429 20.90 -7.98 -0.79
C ALA A 429 20.08 -8.89 -1.72
N LEU A 430 18.76 -8.70 -1.84
CA LEU A 430 17.95 -9.34 -2.88
C LEU A 430 18.23 -8.77 -4.28
N MET A 431 18.72 -7.52 -4.36
CA MET A 431 19.00 -6.83 -5.63
C MET A 431 20.47 -6.93 -6.05
N ARG A 432 21.39 -6.69 -5.11
CA ARG A 432 22.86 -6.66 -5.32
C ARG A 432 23.59 -7.27 -4.11
N PRO A 433 23.58 -8.59 -3.95
CA PRO A 433 24.25 -9.24 -2.82
C PRO A 433 25.75 -8.93 -2.76
N GLU A 434 26.42 -8.82 -3.91
CA GLU A 434 27.85 -8.52 -4.03
C GLU A 434 28.27 -7.16 -3.45
N LEU A 435 27.37 -6.17 -3.41
CA LEU A 435 27.65 -4.85 -2.84
C LEU A 435 27.29 -4.74 -1.35
N VAL A 436 26.40 -5.61 -0.87
CA VAL A 436 25.77 -5.48 0.45
C VAL A 436 26.35 -6.45 1.46
N ILE A 437 26.62 -7.69 1.04
CA ILE A 437 27.07 -8.75 1.94
C ILE A 437 28.50 -8.49 2.48
N PRO A 438 29.50 -8.14 1.65
CA PRO A 438 30.87 -7.97 2.17
C PRO A 438 30.98 -6.92 3.28
N PRO A 439 30.41 -5.69 3.15
CA PRO A 439 30.46 -4.71 4.22
C PRO A 439 29.75 -5.12 5.51
N VAL A 440 28.72 -5.98 5.42
CA VAL A 440 28.04 -6.52 6.62
C VAL A 440 28.94 -7.53 7.31
N LEU A 441 29.59 -8.43 6.55
CA LEU A 441 30.54 -9.40 7.09
C LEU A 441 31.77 -8.73 7.72
N GLU A 442 32.36 -7.74 7.04
CA GLU A 442 33.49 -6.95 7.52
C GLU A 442 33.20 -6.26 8.87
N LYS A 443 31.94 -5.91 9.14
CA LYS A 443 31.51 -5.38 10.44
C LYS A 443 31.13 -6.46 11.44
N THR A 444 30.69 -7.63 10.97
CA THR A 444 30.23 -8.73 11.83
C THR A 444 31.40 -9.46 12.49
N TYR A 445 32.47 -9.77 11.74
CA TYR A 445 33.62 -10.48 12.30
C TYR A 445 34.25 -9.73 13.49
N PRO A 446 34.59 -8.43 13.39
CA PRO A 446 35.12 -7.67 14.52
C PRO A 446 34.11 -7.63 15.69
N ALA A 447 32.83 -7.43 15.42
CA ALA A 447 31.80 -7.35 16.47
C ALA A 447 31.64 -8.67 17.24
N MET A 448 31.97 -9.83 16.66
CA MET A 448 32.00 -11.12 17.34
C MET A 448 33.25 -11.32 18.22
N GLU A 449 34.36 -10.68 17.87
CA GLU A 449 35.61 -10.76 18.61
C GLU A 449 35.68 -9.75 19.76
N THR A 450 35.07 -8.57 19.59
CA THR A 450 35.13 -7.49 20.58
C THR A 450 34.37 -7.83 21.87
N LEU A 451 35.05 -7.71 23.01
CA LEU A 451 34.44 -7.87 24.34
C LEU A 451 33.93 -6.54 24.94
N THR A 452 34.30 -5.41 24.33
CA THR A 452 34.04 -4.06 24.85
C THR A 452 32.77 -3.41 24.28
N GLU A 453 32.30 -3.86 23.11
CA GLU A 453 31.20 -3.23 22.36
C GLU A 453 30.03 -4.20 22.10
N PRO A 454 29.36 -4.74 23.14
CA PRO A 454 28.34 -5.80 22.99
C PRO A 454 27.12 -5.37 22.15
N HIS A 455 26.84 -4.07 22.06
CA HIS A 455 25.78 -3.54 21.23
C HIS A 455 26.02 -3.80 19.74
N GLN A 456 27.27 -3.87 19.29
CA GLN A 456 27.62 -4.16 17.90
C GLN A 456 27.27 -5.59 17.52
N LEU A 457 27.53 -6.56 18.40
CA LEU A 457 27.21 -7.97 18.17
C LEU A 457 25.72 -8.19 17.90
N THR A 458 24.85 -7.63 18.75
CA THR A 458 23.39 -7.76 18.57
C THR A 458 22.91 -7.11 17.27
N ALA A 459 23.50 -5.96 16.91
CA ALA A 459 23.17 -5.24 15.69
C ALA A 459 23.58 -6.00 14.42
N THR A 460 24.82 -6.50 14.37
CA THR A 460 25.37 -7.22 13.22
C THR A 460 24.70 -8.58 13.04
N LEU A 461 24.44 -9.33 14.10
CA LEU A 461 23.71 -10.61 14.01
C LEU A 461 22.28 -10.42 13.49
N SER A 462 21.56 -9.39 13.93
CA SER A 462 20.22 -9.09 13.39
C SER A 462 20.27 -8.77 11.90
N CYS A 463 21.28 -8.02 11.46
CA CYS A 463 21.48 -7.71 10.04
C CYS A 463 21.90 -8.94 9.22
N MET A 464 22.71 -9.83 9.80
CA MET A 464 23.08 -11.11 9.21
C MET A 464 21.88 -12.00 8.94
N ILE A 465 20.90 -12.06 9.87
CA ILE A 465 19.63 -12.77 9.65
C ILE A 465 18.91 -12.24 8.41
N GLY A 466 18.89 -10.91 8.23
CA GLY A 466 18.27 -10.27 7.06
C GLY A 466 18.92 -10.69 5.74
N VAL A 467 20.24 -10.83 5.70
CA VAL A 467 20.98 -11.19 4.48
C VAL A 467 21.24 -12.69 4.31
N ALA A 468 20.89 -13.52 5.30
CA ALA A 468 21.21 -14.95 5.34
C ALA A 468 20.76 -15.72 4.09
N ARG A 469 19.55 -15.46 3.59
CA ARG A 469 19.05 -16.13 2.37
C ARG A 469 19.92 -15.80 1.16
N SER A 470 20.28 -14.52 0.97
CA SER A 470 21.14 -14.09 -0.13
C SER A 470 22.58 -14.61 0.03
N LEU A 471 23.06 -14.74 1.27
CA LEU A 471 24.37 -15.29 1.61
C LEU A 471 24.48 -16.78 1.24
N VAL A 472 23.50 -17.59 1.66
CA VAL A 472 23.49 -19.05 1.45
C VAL A 472 23.24 -19.41 -0.01
N THR A 473 22.38 -18.67 -0.71
CA THR A 473 22.00 -19.02 -2.09
C THR A 473 23.20 -18.91 -3.03
N GLY A 474 24.12 -17.96 -2.80
CA GLY A 474 25.22 -17.66 -3.71
C GLY A 474 24.73 -17.10 -5.06
N GLY A 475 25.29 -15.98 -5.50
CA GLY A 475 25.01 -15.45 -6.84
C GLY A 475 26.13 -15.80 -7.82
N ALA A 476 25.86 -15.79 -9.13
CA ALA A 476 26.92 -15.84 -10.16
C ALA A 476 27.98 -14.74 -9.95
N ALA A 477 27.59 -13.60 -9.35
CA ALA A 477 28.46 -12.47 -9.00
C ALA A 477 29.06 -12.53 -7.57
N SER A 478 28.63 -13.46 -6.70
CA SER A 478 29.21 -13.63 -5.35
C SER A 478 29.28 -15.12 -4.97
N PRO A 479 30.19 -15.90 -5.59
CA PRO A 479 30.37 -17.33 -5.32
C PRO A 479 31.06 -17.61 -3.99
N ARG A 480 31.67 -16.60 -3.34
CA ARG A 480 32.39 -16.75 -2.06
C ARG A 480 31.48 -16.65 -0.82
N ALA A 481 30.26 -16.12 -0.96
CA ALA A 481 29.31 -15.90 0.13
C ALA A 481 28.89 -17.17 0.92
N PRO A 482 28.68 -18.35 0.29
CA PRO A 482 28.34 -19.56 1.05
C PRO A 482 29.50 -20.07 1.93
N ARG A 483 30.77 -19.79 1.55
CA ARG A 483 31.95 -20.26 2.30
C ARG A 483 32.09 -19.58 3.67
N THR A 484 31.45 -18.43 3.87
CA THR A 484 31.47 -17.73 5.16
C THR A 484 30.39 -18.24 6.13
N CYS A 485 29.51 -19.15 5.71
CA CYS A 485 28.51 -19.76 6.60
C CYS A 485 29.13 -20.77 7.57
N CYS A 486 30.19 -21.47 7.13
CA CYS A 486 31.07 -22.28 7.96
C CYS A 486 32.51 -21.83 7.69
N PRO A 487 32.99 -20.74 8.32
CA PRO A 487 34.39 -20.36 8.19
C PRO A 487 35.23 -21.54 8.72
N SER A 488 36.12 -22.08 7.89
CA SER A 488 37.06 -23.11 8.31
C SER A 488 37.88 -22.58 9.47
N SER A 489 37.79 -23.27 10.60
CA SER A 489 38.54 -23.04 11.84
C SER A 489 40.04 -23.05 11.62
#